data_AF-A0A1F4Y2E0-F1
#
_entry.id   AF-A0A1F4Y2E0-F1
#
_cell.length_a   1.000
_cell.length_b   1.000
_cell.length_c   1.000
_cell.angle_alpha   90.00
_cell.angle_beta   90.00
_cell.angle_gamma   90.00
#
_symmetry.space_group_name_H-M   'P 1'
#
loop_
_entity.id
_entity.type
_entity.pdbx_description
1 polymer ?
#
loop_
_entity_poly.entity_id
_entity_poly.type
_entity_poly.pdbx_seq_one_letter_code
_entity_poly.pdbx_strand_id
1 'polypeptide(L)'
;MKKVLGLSTAALGLSALMLAGPAFAATISTQMDIGDTGSDVTTLQQTLATDASLYPQGLVTGYFGSLSSAAVQRFQARHSIVSSGTAATTGYGRVGPSTIATFNAVYGGGTTSYGDTAPTISNVSLTTVNGGMNVSWATDQQSTGIVYYSTSPLVVAEATGPGQQISVSGNNVQTVTAPLGTAKSLTLNNLSGNTTYYYMIQSVDTSGKISLTWPSTFVTN
;
A
#
# COMPACT_ATOMS: atom_id res chain seq x y z
N MET A 1 -50.55 41.11 -3.00
CA MET A 1 -50.27 39.70 -3.33
C MET A 1 -48.80 39.41 -3.01
N LYS A 2 -48.52 38.39 -2.17
CA LYS A 2 -47.34 37.49 -2.16
C LYS A 2 -45.95 38.19 -2.13
N LYS A 3 -44.99 37.93 -1.23
CA LYS A 3 -44.70 36.86 -0.26
C LYS A 3 -43.59 37.41 0.67
N VAL A 4 -43.64 37.03 1.94
CA VAL A 4 -42.56 37.19 2.94
C VAL A 4 -41.41 36.24 2.58
N LEU A 5 -40.16 36.67 2.78
CA LEU A 5 -39.03 35.78 3.13
C LEU A 5 -38.01 36.60 3.95
N GLY A 6 -37.87 36.25 5.24
CA GLY A 6 -36.72 36.64 6.05
C GLY A 6 -35.63 35.58 5.97
N LEU A 7 -34.43 35.92 6.45
CA LEU A 7 -33.51 35.10 7.27
C LEU A 7 -32.25 35.98 7.48
N SER A 8 -31.97 36.43 8.70
CA SER A 8 -31.27 35.72 9.78
C SER A 8 -29.74 35.73 9.59
N THR A 9 -29.12 36.58 10.41
CA THR A 9 -27.75 36.56 10.97
C THR A 9 -26.78 35.45 10.52
N ALA A 10 -25.57 35.83 10.10
CA ALA A 10 -24.39 34.99 10.21
C ALA A 10 -23.29 35.73 11.00
N ALA A 11 -22.82 35.04 12.04
CA ALA A 11 -21.94 35.51 13.08
C ALA A 11 -20.44 35.41 12.72
N LEU A 12 -19.65 36.07 13.55
CA LEU A 12 -18.19 36.17 13.62
C LEU A 12 -17.43 34.84 13.68
N GLY A 13 -16.20 34.87 13.13
CA GLY A 13 -15.02 34.22 13.72
C GLY A 13 -14.63 32.85 13.17
N LEU A 14 -13.42 32.70 12.62
CA LEU A 14 -12.22 32.33 13.37
C LEU A 14 -11.02 32.26 12.41
N SER A 15 -9.94 32.98 12.74
CA SER A 15 -8.64 32.79 12.10
C SER A 15 -8.14 31.37 12.36
N ALA A 16 -7.86 30.62 11.29
CA ALA A 16 -6.98 29.47 11.35
C ALA A 16 -5.59 29.90 10.85
N LEU A 17 -4.72 30.30 11.79
CA LEU A 17 -3.28 30.29 11.56
C LEU A 17 -2.89 28.82 11.41
N MET A 18 -2.79 28.35 10.18
CA MET A 18 -2.24 27.02 9.88
C MET A 18 -0.76 27.04 10.27
N LEU A 19 -0.44 26.58 11.48
CA LEU A 19 0.91 26.13 11.78
C LEU A 19 1.16 24.88 10.94
N ALA A 20 1.66 25.06 9.72
CA ALA A 20 2.35 24.00 9.02
C ALA A 20 3.58 23.64 9.87
N GLY A 21 3.48 22.57 10.65
CA GLY A 21 4.65 21.97 11.30
C GLY A 21 5.68 21.56 10.24
N PRO A 22 6.97 21.45 10.60
CA PRO A 22 7.97 20.98 9.67
C PRO A 22 7.58 19.57 9.21
N ALA A 23 7.24 19.42 7.94
CA ALA A 23 7.06 18.13 7.30
C ALA A 23 8.44 17.50 7.15
N PHE A 24 8.86 16.72 8.14
CA PHE A 24 9.99 15.82 7.97
C PHE A 24 9.56 14.72 6.99
N ALA A 25 10.21 14.69 5.83
CA ALA A 25 10.09 13.57 4.90
C ALA A 25 10.68 12.32 5.59
N ALA A 26 9.82 11.37 5.93
CA ALA A 26 10.20 10.11 6.55
C ALA A 26 9.92 8.97 5.58
N THR A 27 10.98 8.39 5.01
CA THR A 27 10.90 7.21 4.16
C THR A 27 11.48 6.00 4.88
N ILE A 28 10.83 4.85 4.74
CA ILE A 28 11.34 3.55 5.19
C ILE A 28 11.45 2.63 3.97
N SER A 29 12.41 1.73 3.98
CA SER A 29 12.68 0.82 2.84
C SER A 29 12.70 -0.65 3.23
N THR A 30 12.82 -0.91 4.53
CA THR A 30 12.95 -2.26 5.08
C THR A 30 11.63 -2.72 5.69
N GLN A 31 11.32 -4.01 5.53
CA GLN A 31 10.23 -4.64 6.27
C GLN A 31 10.60 -4.78 7.75
N MET A 32 9.63 -4.65 8.64
CA MET A 32 9.88 -4.68 10.09
C MET A 32 8.82 -5.48 10.84
N ASP A 33 9.26 -6.31 11.78
CA ASP A 33 8.46 -7.12 12.70
C ASP A 33 9.02 -7.07 14.11
N ILE A 34 8.30 -7.67 15.05
CA ILE A 34 8.70 -7.80 16.44
C ILE A 34 10.11 -8.39 16.53
N GLY A 35 10.99 -7.64 17.18
CA GLY A 35 12.40 -8.00 17.35
C GLY A 35 13.35 -7.21 16.45
N ASP A 36 12.86 -6.60 15.37
CA ASP A 36 13.72 -5.87 14.44
C ASP A 36 14.25 -4.57 15.06
N THR A 37 15.46 -4.19 14.66
CA THR A 37 16.11 -2.96 15.10
C THR A 37 16.71 -2.22 13.93
N GLY A 38 16.90 -0.90 14.07
CA GLY A 38 17.65 -0.11 13.07
C GLY A 38 17.09 1.28 12.81
N SER A 39 17.65 1.91 11.78
CA SER A 39 17.27 3.26 11.36
C SER A 39 15.82 3.33 10.89
N ASP A 40 15.36 2.37 10.09
CA ASP A 40 13.99 2.38 9.57
C ASP A 40 12.95 2.19 10.69
N VAL A 41 13.27 1.39 11.71
CA VAL A 41 12.44 1.25 12.93
C VAL A 41 12.37 2.58 13.68
N THR A 42 13.51 3.25 13.80
CA THR A 42 13.58 4.57 14.45
C THR A 42 12.76 5.60 13.68
N THR A 43 12.88 5.66 12.36
CA THR A 43 12.11 6.55 11.48
C THR A 43 10.62 6.28 11.59
N LEU A 44 10.20 5.01 11.55
CA LEU A 44 8.81 4.60 11.75
C LEU A 44 8.26 5.12 13.09
N GLN A 45 8.99 4.86 14.18
CA GLN A 45 8.57 5.25 15.52
C GLN A 45 8.48 6.77 15.67
N GLN A 46 9.49 7.52 15.21
CA GLN A 46 9.50 8.99 15.24
C GLN A 46 8.30 9.57 14.51
N THR A 47 7.99 9.01 13.33
CA THR A 47 6.91 9.51 12.49
C THR A 47 5.55 9.18 13.10
N LEU A 48 5.31 7.93 13.49
CA LEU A 48 4.03 7.53 14.10
C LEU A 48 3.80 8.23 15.44
N ALA A 49 4.85 8.57 16.18
CA ALA A 49 4.78 9.33 17.43
C ALA A 49 4.27 10.76 17.25
N THR A 50 4.30 11.31 16.04
CA THR A 50 3.72 12.63 15.75
C THR A 50 2.19 12.63 15.88
N ASP A 51 1.56 11.45 15.79
CA ASP A 51 0.14 11.27 15.98
C ASP A 51 -0.15 10.36 17.18
N ALA A 52 -0.55 10.97 18.29
CA ALA A 52 -0.89 10.26 19.52
C ALA A 52 -2.07 9.28 19.36
N SER A 53 -2.91 9.43 18.34
CA SER A 53 -3.98 8.47 18.06
C SER A 53 -3.48 7.20 17.36
N LEU A 54 -2.30 7.25 16.74
CA LEU A 54 -1.59 6.09 16.19
C LEU A 54 -0.61 5.51 17.22
N TYR A 55 0.22 6.37 17.82
CA TYR A 55 1.29 5.93 18.72
C TYR A 55 1.35 6.76 20.01
N PRO A 56 0.39 6.58 20.93
CA PRO A 56 0.25 7.43 22.13
C PRO A 56 1.44 7.36 23.08
N GLN A 57 2.20 6.26 23.05
CA GLN A 57 3.38 6.11 23.89
C GLN A 57 4.55 6.98 23.40
N GLY A 58 4.60 7.31 22.11
CA GLY A 58 5.63 8.16 21.53
C GLY A 58 7.07 7.68 21.72
N LEU A 59 7.28 6.40 22.05
CA LEU A 59 8.59 5.86 22.38
C LEU A 59 9.38 5.55 21.10
N VAL A 60 10.56 6.16 20.98
CA VAL A 60 11.51 5.94 19.90
C VAL A 60 12.73 5.24 20.49
N THR A 61 12.75 3.92 20.41
CA THR A 61 13.82 3.08 20.97
C THR A 61 14.72 2.49 19.89
N GLY A 62 14.31 2.57 18.62
CA GLY A 62 14.95 1.85 17.52
C GLY A 62 14.75 0.34 17.58
N TYR A 63 13.89 -0.16 18.48
CA TYR A 63 13.49 -1.56 18.61
C TYR A 63 12.00 -1.73 18.34
N PHE A 64 11.65 -2.60 17.40
CA PHE A 64 10.28 -2.88 17.02
C PHE A 64 9.68 -3.85 18.03
N GLY A 65 8.99 -3.29 19.02
CA GLY A 65 8.31 -4.05 20.08
C GLY A 65 6.80 -4.11 19.90
N SER A 66 6.10 -4.61 20.93
CA SER A 66 4.64 -4.69 20.96
C SER A 66 3.95 -3.35 20.73
N LEU A 67 4.53 -2.25 21.23
CA LEU A 67 3.99 -0.91 21.06
C LEU A 67 4.10 -0.40 19.62
N SER A 68 5.22 -0.69 18.95
CA SER A 68 5.40 -0.37 17.53
C SER A 68 4.46 -1.20 16.66
N SER A 69 4.31 -2.50 16.96
CA SER A 69 3.35 -3.36 16.29
C SER A 69 1.91 -2.82 16.42
N ALA A 70 1.50 -2.41 17.64
CA ALA A 70 0.19 -1.81 17.87
C ALA A 70 -0.01 -0.48 17.11
N ALA A 71 1.03 0.36 17.01
CA ALA A 71 0.98 1.58 16.22
C ALA A 71 0.81 1.28 14.73
N VAL A 72 1.52 0.27 14.22
CA VAL A 72 1.40 -0.20 12.83
C VAL A 72 0.01 -0.77 12.56
N GLN A 73 -0.58 -1.54 13.49
CA GLN A 73 -1.97 -2.01 13.36
C GLN A 73 -2.95 -0.85 13.18
N ARG A 74 -2.83 0.21 14.00
CA ARG A 74 -3.69 1.40 13.89
C ARG A 74 -3.48 2.13 12.58
N PHE A 75 -2.22 2.27 12.16
CA PHE A 75 -1.88 2.86 10.87
C PHE A 75 -2.50 2.05 9.72
N GLN A 76 -2.33 0.73 9.74
CA GLN A 76 -2.89 -0.17 8.75
C GLN A 76 -4.42 -0.10 8.70
N ALA A 77 -5.10 -0.14 9.85
CA ALA A 77 -6.55 -0.05 9.91
C ALA A 77 -7.04 1.32 9.40
N ARG A 78 -6.36 2.41 9.75
CA ARG A 78 -6.70 3.77 9.33
C ARG A 78 -6.58 3.97 7.82
N HIS A 79 -5.52 3.43 7.22
CA HIS A 79 -5.26 3.57 5.79
C HIS A 79 -5.83 2.41 4.97
N SER A 80 -6.77 1.64 5.55
CA SER A 80 -7.45 0.53 4.89
C SER A 80 -6.50 -0.52 4.30
N ILE A 81 -5.37 -0.73 4.99
CA ILE A 81 -4.42 -1.78 4.63
C ILE A 81 -4.94 -3.12 5.14
N VAL A 82 -4.93 -3.30 6.45
CA VAL A 82 -5.45 -4.49 7.11
C VAL A 82 -5.98 -4.07 8.47
N SER A 83 -7.13 -4.63 8.85
CA SER A 83 -7.81 -4.29 10.11
C SER A 83 -8.06 -5.49 11.02
N SER A 84 -7.72 -6.70 10.56
CA SER A 84 -7.91 -7.94 11.33
C SER A 84 -6.95 -9.03 10.85
N GLY A 85 -6.81 -10.09 11.64
CA GLY A 85 -5.85 -11.17 11.40
C GLY A 85 -4.60 -11.03 12.28
N THR A 86 -3.51 -11.66 11.87
CA THR A 86 -2.22 -11.59 12.57
C THR A 86 -1.12 -11.15 11.61
N ALA A 87 0.05 -10.80 12.17
CA ALA A 87 1.25 -10.54 11.37
C ALA A 87 1.55 -11.70 10.41
N ALA A 88 1.38 -12.95 10.85
CA ALA A 88 1.67 -14.14 10.04
C ALA A 88 0.63 -14.42 8.95
N THR A 89 -0.65 -14.10 9.17
CA THR A 89 -1.72 -14.44 8.21
C THR A 89 -2.08 -13.32 7.24
N THR A 90 -1.90 -12.08 7.68
CA THR A 90 -2.41 -10.89 6.97
C THR A 90 -1.44 -9.71 7.00
N GLY A 91 -0.30 -9.84 7.68
CA GLY A 91 0.61 -8.72 7.93
C GLY A 91 0.13 -7.74 9.00
N TYR A 92 -0.97 -8.03 9.73
CA TYR A 92 -1.52 -7.11 10.73
C TYR A 92 -0.56 -6.89 11.89
N GLY A 93 -0.02 -5.68 11.99
CA GLY A 93 0.99 -5.27 12.96
C GLY A 93 2.45 -5.46 12.55
N ARG A 94 2.70 -5.89 11.30
CA ARG A 94 4.03 -5.92 10.66
C ARG A 94 4.13 -4.82 9.61
N VAL A 95 5.30 -4.23 9.43
CA VAL A 95 5.56 -3.34 8.30
C VAL A 95 5.98 -4.18 7.09
N GLY A 96 5.00 -4.57 6.28
CA GLY A 96 5.20 -5.21 4.97
C GLY A 96 5.22 -4.19 3.82
N PRO A 97 5.41 -4.61 2.56
CA PRO A 97 5.54 -3.71 1.41
C PRO A 97 4.35 -2.75 1.23
N SER A 98 3.11 -3.22 1.41
CA SER A 98 1.92 -2.35 1.33
C SER A 98 1.91 -1.30 2.44
N THR A 99 2.44 -1.64 3.62
CA THR A 99 2.60 -0.70 4.73
C THR A 99 3.72 0.31 4.44
N ILE A 100 4.85 -0.14 3.88
CA ILE A 100 5.96 0.73 3.44
C ILE A 100 5.49 1.72 2.38
N ALA A 101 4.83 1.23 1.32
CA ALA A 101 4.35 2.06 0.23
C ALA A 101 3.39 3.13 0.74
N THR A 102 2.43 2.75 1.58
CA THR A 102 1.47 3.69 2.17
C THR A 102 2.16 4.66 3.13
N PHE A 103 3.08 4.19 3.98
CA PHE A 103 3.83 5.02 4.90
C PHE A 103 4.64 6.08 4.17
N ASN A 104 5.40 5.69 3.14
CA ASN A 104 6.18 6.61 2.32
C ASN A 104 5.30 7.57 1.52
N ALA A 105 4.14 7.12 1.04
CA ALA A 105 3.19 8.00 0.36
C ALA A 105 2.60 9.07 1.29
N VAL A 106 2.37 8.74 2.56
CA VAL A 106 1.79 9.66 3.55
C VAL A 106 2.84 10.58 4.17
N TYR A 107 4.03 10.05 4.49
CA TYR A 107 5.03 10.74 5.30
C TYR A 107 6.34 11.04 4.56
N GLY A 108 6.57 10.50 3.37
CA GLY A 108 7.83 10.59 2.64
C GLY A 108 8.13 11.93 1.96
N GLY A 109 7.31 12.97 2.18
CA GLY A 109 7.52 14.36 1.73
C GLY A 109 8.31 14.52 0.44
N GLY A 110 7.67 14.33 -0.73
CA GLY A 110 8.32 14.29 -2.05
C GLY A 110 9.35 15.42 -2.26
N THR A 111 10.54 15.15 -2.77
CA THR A 111 10.82 14.64 -4.12
C THR A 111 11.54 13.29 -4.12
N THR A 112 10.86 12.25 -4.58
CA THR A 112 11.47 10.95 -4.82
C THR A 112 12.44 11.05 -5.99
N SER A 113 13.75 10.95 -5.70
CA SER A 113 14.71 10.60 -6.73
C SER A 113 14.33 9.22 -7.24
N TYR A 114 14.14 9.11 -8.56
CA TYR A 114 13.83 7.88 -9.27
C TYR A 114 14.82 6.78 -8.85
N GLY A 115 14.35 5.78 -8.10
CA GLY A 115 15.18 4.65 -7.63
C GLY A 115 15.30 4.47 -6.12
N ASP A 116 14.88 5.42 -5.27
CA ASP A 116 14.94 5.21 -3.81
C ASP A 116 13.63 4.77 -3.12
N THR A 117 12.52 4.74 -3.87
CA THR A 117 11.21 4.29 -3.36
C THR A 117 10.71 3.07 -4.14
N ALA A 118 9.88 2.24 -3.51
CA ALA A 118 9.21 1.15 -4.23
C ALA A 118 8.33 1.71 -5.36
N PRO A 119 8.16 1.00 -6.49
CA PRO A 119 7.48 1.53 -7.67
C PRO A 119 6.00 1.83 -7.37
N THR A 120 5.53 3.05 -7.59
CA THR A 120 4.13 3.42 -7.37
C THR A 120 3.26 2.92 -8.52
N ILE A 121 2.37 1.96 -8.24
CA ILE A 121 1.41 1.44 -9.23
C ILE A 121 0.29 2.45 -9.47
N SER A 122 0.00 2.75 -10.72
CA SER A 122 -1.05 3.67 -11.15
C SER A 122 -1.74 3.20 -12.43
N ASN A 123 -2.85 3.85 -12.81
CA ASN A 123 -3.57 3.60 -14.07
C ASN A 123 -3.92 2.12 -14.32
N VAL A 124 -4.35 1.41 -13.27
CA VAL A 124 -4.79 0.01 -13.39
C VAL A 124 -6.07 -0.03 -14.23
N SER A 125 -6.03 -0.75 -15.35
CA SER A 125 -7.12 -0.91 -16.30
C SER A 125 -7.32 -2.38 -16.66
N LEU A 126 -8.59 -2.77 -16.77
CA LEU A 126 -9.04 -4.12 -17.10
C LEU A 126 -9.80 -4.07 -18.42
N THR A 127 -9.37 -4.85 -19.40
CA THR A 127 -10.05 -4.96 -20.70
C THR A 127 -10.29 -6.42 -21.03
N THR A 128 -11.55 -6.81 -21.22
CA THR A 128 -11.91 -8.17 -21.63
C THR A 128 -11.31 -8.49 -22.99
N VAL A 129 -10.68 -9.66 -23.11
CA VAL A 129 -10.16 -10.20 -24.38
C VAL A 129 -10.75 -11.58 -24.63
N ASN A 130 -10.51 -12.14 -25.82
CA ASN A 130 -11.05 -13.46 -26.16
C ASN A 130 -10.50 -14.53 -25.18
N GLY A 131 -11.39 -15.15 -24.40
CA GLY A 131 -11.03 -16.20 -23.44
C GLY A 131 -10.22 -15.72 -22.23
N GLY A 132 -10.21 -14.41 -21.94
CA GLY A 132 -9.33 -13.86 -20.92
C GLY A 132 -9.60 -12.42 -20.51
N MET A 133 -8.71 -11.90 -19.68
CA MET A 133 -8.72 -10.52 -19.19
C MET A 133 -7.33 -9.92 -19.36
N ASN A 134 -7.24 -8.78 -20.06
CA ASN A 134 -6.00 -8.00 -20.08
C ASN A 134 -5.98 -7.05 -18.89
N VAL A 135 -4.91 -7.12 -18.10
CA VAL A 135 -4.63 -6.24 -16.97
C VAL A 135 -3.45 -5.36 -17.33
N SER A 136 -3.69 -4.05 -17.42
CA SER A 136 -2.67 -3.06 -17.74
C SER A 136 -2.50 -2.07 -16.60
N TRP A 137 -1.27 -1.64 -16.33
CA TRP A 137 -0.97 -0.62 -15.33
C TRP A 137 0.34 0.12 -15.65
N ALA A 138 0.58 1.21 -14.95
CA ALA A 138 1.82 1.96 -15.00
C ALA A 138 2.51 1.97 -13.65
N THR A 139 3.82 2.19 -13.66
CA THR A 139 4.68 2.44 -12.51
C THR A 139 5.47 3.72 -12.72
N ASP A 140 5.74 4.44 -11.63
CA ASP A 140 6.61 5.62 -11.65
C ASP A 140 8.11 5.27 -11.80
N GLN A 141 8.47 3.98 -11.79
CA GLN A 141 9.83 3.48 -11.96
C GLN A 141 9.85 2.25 -12.86
N GLN A 142 11.01 1.93 -13.43
CA GLN A 142 11.17 0.71 -14.25
C GLN A 142 10.99 -0.52 -13.36
N SER A 143 9.97 -1.34 -13.64
CA SER A 143 9.66 -2.50 -12.83
C SER A 143 9.26 -3.74 -13.65
N THR A 144 9.46 -4.89 -13.04
CA THR A 144 8.77 -6.13 -13.41
C THR A 144 7.31 -6.04 -12.96
N GLY A 145 6.51 -6.98 -13.47
CA GLY A 145 5.09 -7.03 -13.17
C GLY A 145 4.58 -8.46 -13.04
N ILE A 146 3.79 -8.71 -12.01
CA ILE A 146 3.07 -9.97 -11.77
C ILE A 146 1.61 -9.63 -11.49
N VAL A 147 0.70 -10.39 -12.09
CA VAL A 147 -0.72 -10.39 -11.73
C VAL A 147 -1.04 -11.73 -11.11
N TYR A 148 -1.51 -11.72 -9.87
CA TYR A 148 -2.07 -12.88 -9.18
C TYR A 148 -3.58 -12.86 -9.32
N TYR A 149 -4.20 -14.02 -9.51
CA TYR A 149 -5.65 -14.14 -9.66
C TYR A 149 -6.19 -15.50 -9.21
N SER A 150 -7.42 -15.52 -8.72
CA SER A 150 -8.11 -16.73 -8.21
C SER A 150 -9.62 -16.53 -8.16
N THR A 151 -10.40 -17.61 -8.18
CA THR A 151 -11.85 -17.57 -7.89
C THR A 151 -12.15 -17.52 -6.39
N SER A 152 -11.13 -17.73 -5.56
CA SER A 152 -11.17 -17.53 -4.10
C SER A 152 -10.41 -16.27 -3.70
N PRO A 153 -10.73 -15.62 -2.57
CA PRO A 153 -9.95 -14.49 -2.06
C PRO A 153 -8.46 -14.80 -1.99
N LEU A 154 -7.63 -13.87 -2.48
CA LEU A 154 -6.18 -14.02 -2.46
C LEU A 154 -5.65 -13.85 -1.03
N VAL A 155 -4.89 -14.84 -0.57
CA VAL A 155 -4.11 -14.77 0.67
C VAL A 155 -2.69 -14.36 0.30
N VAL A 156 -2.22 -13.29 0.93
CA VAL A 156 -0.83 -12.84 0.88
C VAL A 156 -0.16 -13.28 2.16
N ALA A 157 0.79 -14.21 2.04
CA ALA A 157 1.67 -14.60 3.14
C ALA A 157 2.95 -13.76 3.03
N GLU A 158 3.10 -12.84 3.98
CA GLU A 158 4.33 -12.08 4.15
C GLU A 158 5.47 -13.04 4.53
N ALA A 159 6.67 -12.75 4.03
CA ALA A 159 7.87 -13.52 4.33
C ALA A 159 8.14 -13.57 5.85
N THR A 160 8.14 -14.76 6.44
CA THR A 160 8.31 -14.95 7.90
C THR A 160 9.77 -15.00 8.33
N GLY A 161 10.73 -14.76 7.43
CA GLY A 161 12.16 -14.80 7.75
C GLY A 161 13.07 -14.19 6.68
N PRO A 162 14.37 -13.98 7.00
CA PRO A 162 15.33 -13.38 6.07
C PRO A 162 15.47 -14.20 4.78
N GLY A 163 15.37 -13.55 3.62
CA GLY A 163 15.52 -14.18 2.30
C GLY A 163 14.31 -14.99 1.82
N GLN A 164 13.21 -15.03 2.58
CA GLN A 164 11.95 -15.60 2.11
C GLN A 164 11.28 -14.60 1.15
N GLN A 165 10.79 -15.10 0.01
CA GLN A 165 9.97 -14.30 -0.91
C GLN A 165 8.52 -14.28 -0.40
N ILE A 166 7.81 -13.19 -0.67
CA ILE A 166 6.37 -13.09 -0.43
C ILE A 166 5.68 -14.18 -1.24
N SER A 167 4.74 -14.89 -0.61
CA SER A 167 3.91 -15.86 -1.31
C SER A 167 2.49 -15.30 -1.45
N VAL A 168 1.99 -15.29 -2.68
CA VAL A 168 0.61 -14.91 -2.98
C VAL A 168 -0.09 -16.15 -3.53
N SER A 169 -1.19 -16.55 -2.92
CA SER A 169 -2.00 -17.69 -3.37
C SER A 169 -2.58 -17.46 -4.77
N GLY A 170 -3.09 -18.53 -5.40
CA GLY A 170 -3.75 -18.44 -6.70
C GLY A 170 -2.80 -18.61 -7.89
N ASN A 171 -3.33 -18.38 -9.09
CA ASN A 171 -2.56 -18.42 -10.33
C ASN A 171 -1.83 -17.09 -10.53
N ASN A 172 -0.70 -17.11 -11.26
CA ASN A 172 0.03 -15.89 -11.59
C ASN A 172 0.47 -15.86 -13.05
N VAL A 173 0.52 -14.64 -13.60
CA VAL A 173 1.13 -14.33 -14.89
C VAL A 173 2.15 -13.22 -14.66
N GLN A 174 3.32 -13.31 -15.29
CA GLN A 174 4.44 -12.38 -15.07
C GLN A 174 4.94 -11.81 -16.41
N THR A 175 5.53 -10.63 -16.40
CA THR A 175 6.26 -10.14 -17.58
C THR A 175 7.57 -10.89 -17.74
N VAL A 176 7.81 -11.47 -18.92
CA VAL A 176 8.88 -12.47 -19.14
C VAL A 176 10.19 -11.88 -19.68
N THR A 177 10.29 -10.60 -20.08
CA THR A 177 11.55 -10.09 -20.64
C THR A 177 11.75 -8.57 -20.47
N ALA A 178 13.00 -8.19 -20.20
CA ALA A 178 13.52 -6.82 -20.26
C ALA A 178 13.50 -6.28 -21.71
N PRO A 179 13.45 -4.95 -21.95
CA PRO A 179 13.64 -3.87 -20.97
C PRO A 179 12.41 -3.65 -20.07
N LEU A 180 12.68 -3.34 -18.81
CA LEU A 180 11.64 -2.98 -17.85
C LEU A 180 11.09 -1.60 -18.23
N GLY A 181 9.85 -1.56 -18.71
CA GLY A 181 9.12 -0.32 -18.94
C GLY A 181 8.39 0.15 -17.68
N THR A 182 7.98 1.41 -17.69
CA THR A 182 7.03 1.98 -16.73
C THR A 182 5.58 1.61 -17.04
N ALA A 183 5.29 1.01 -18.20
CA ALA A 183 3.97 0.50 -18.56
C ALA A 183 4.01 -1.03 -18.67
N LYS A 184 3.00 -1.68 -18.11
CA LYS A 184 2.88 -3.14 -18.05
C LYS A 184 1.50 -3.55 -18.56
N SER A 185 1.45 -4.67 -19.26
CA SER A 185 0.20 -5.28 -19.73
C SER A 185 0.37 -6.79 -19.71
N LEU A 186 -0.53 -7.49 -19.02
CA LEU A 186 -0.53 -8.94 -18.88
C LEU A 186 -1.91 -9.50 -19.17
N THR A 187 -1.95 -10.56 -19.97
CA THR A 187 -3.20 -11.24 -20.32
C THR A 187 -3.37 -12.50 -19.48
N LEU A 188 -4.47 -12.55 -18.73
CA LEU A 188 -4.96 -13.73 -18.01
C LEU A 188 -5.77 -14.58 -18.98
N ASN A 189 -5.33 -15.80 -19.25
CA ASN A 189 -5.96 -16.71 -20.22
C ASN A 189 -6.74 -17.83 -19.51
N ASN A 190 -7.59 -18.53 -20.26
CA ASN A 190 -8.33 -19.71 -19.79
C ASN A 190 -9.23 -19.42 -18.59
N LEU A 191 -9.84 -18.23 -18.56
CA LEU A 191 -10.80 -17.86 -17.52
C LEU A 191 -12.17 -18.45 -17.83
N SER A 192 -12.86 -18.95 -16.81
CA SER A 192 -14.25 -19.37 -16.91
C SER A 192 -15.14 -18.14 -17.14
N GLY A 193 -16.16 -18.24 -18.01
CA GLY A 193 -17.12 -17.17 -18.24
C GLY A 193 -18.06 -16.95 -17.05
N ASN A 194 -18.66 -15.76 -16.95
CA ASN A 194 -19.57 -15.35 -15.88
C ASN A 194 -19.08 -15.71 -14.46
N THR A 195 -17.79 -15.52 -14.21
CA THR A 195 -17.13 -15.93 -12.95
C THR A 195 -16.41 -14.74 -12.33
N THR A 196 -16.60 -14.54 -11.02
CA THR A 196 -15.87 -13.53 -10.26
C THR A 196 -14.46 -14.03 -9.94
N TYR A 197 -13.47 -13.23 -10.30
CA TYR A 197 -12.07 -13.44 -9.94
C TYR A 197 -11.58 -12.33 -9.01
N TYR A 198 -10.82 -12.71 -8.00
CA TYR A 198 -9.99 -11.82 -7.20
C TYR A 198 -8.65 -11.68 -7.90
N TYR A 199 -8.10 -10.46 -7.94
CA TYR A 199 -6.79 -10.20 -8.52
C TYR A 199 -6.00 -9.17 -7.71
N MET A 200 -4.68 -9.22 -7.83
CA MET A 200 -3.79 -8.16 -7.34
C MET A 200 -2.54 -8.06 -8.22
N ILE A 201 -1.91 -6.90 -8.21
CA ILE A 201 -0.72 -6.60 -8.99
C ILE A 201 0.45 -6.47 -8.04
N GLN A 202 1.57 -7.08 -8.41
CA GLN A 202 2.88 -6.85 -7.80
C GLN A 202 3.81 -6.24 -8.85
N SER A 203 4.55 -5.21 -8.45
CA SER A 203 5.62 -4.61 -9.25
C SER A 203 6.92 -4.62 -8.46
N VAL A 204 8.02 -5.06 -9.08
CA VAL A 204 9.36 -5.08 -8.45
C VAL A 204 10.31 -4.25 -9.29
N ASP A 205 10.93 -3.23 -8.73
CA ASP A 205 11.91 -2.40 -9.44
C ASP A 205 13.22 -3.15 -9.73
N THR A 206 14.14 -2.49 -10.43
CA THR A 206 15.49 -3.02 -10.73
C THR A 206 16.34 -3.29 -9.50
N SER A 207 16.02 -2.66 -8.37
CA SER A 207 16.75 -2.75 -7.10
C SER A 207 16.11 -3.78 -6.15
N GLY A 208 15.03 -4.44 -6.56
CA GLY A 208 14.31 -5.45 -5.77
C GLY A 208 13.24 -4.89 -4.83
N LYS A 209 12.90 -3.60 -4.88
CA LYS A 209 11.82 -3.01 -4.07
C LYS A 209 10.47 -3.38 -4.65
N ILE A 210 9.56 -3.79 -3.77
CA ILE A 210 8.27 -4.39 -4.15
C ILE A 210 7.12 -3.44 -3.79
N SER A 211 6.17 -3.29 -4.70
CA SER A 211 4.87 -2.68 -4.46
C SER A 211 3.75 -3.63 -4.83
N LEU A 212 2.66 -3.63 -4.06
CA LEU A 212 1.48 -4.45 -4.31
C LEU A 212 0.20 -3.59 -4.29
N THR A 213 -0.81 -3.96 -5.07
CA THR A 213 -2.16 -3.39 -4.96
C THR A 213 -3.00 -4.17 -3.96
N TRP A 214 -4.07 -3.54 -3.45
CA TRP A 214 -5.13 -4.27 -2.76
C TRP A 214 -5.78 -5.31 -3.67
N PRO A 215 -6.16 -6.49 -3.13
CA PRO A 215 -6.99 -7.42 -3.87
C PRO A 215 -8.27 -6.72 -4.31
N SER A 216 -8.53 -6.75 -5.61
CA SER A 216 -9.74 -6.25 -6.23
C SER A 216 -10.43 -7.40 -6.97
N THR A 217 -11.61 -7.16 -7.52
CA THR A 217 -12.37 -8.18 -8.26
C THR A 217 -12.72 -7.73 -9.66
N PHE A 218 -12.85 -8.69 -10.56
CA PHE A 218 -13.49 -8.51 -11.87
C PHE A 218 -14.39 -9.71 -12.18
N VAL A 219 -15.32 -9.52 -13.11
CA VAL A 219 -16.22 -10.58 -13.59
C VAL A 219 -15.94 -10.80 -15.07
N THR A 220 -15.82 -12.05 -15.48
CA THR A 220 -15.71 -12.43 -16.88
C THR A 220 -17.08 -12.42 -17.56
N ASN A 221 -17.11 -12.10 -18.85
CA ASN A 221 -18.32 -12.17 -19.66
C ASN A 221 -18.67 -13.61 -20.06
#